data_AF-A0A819VLZ8-F1
#
_entry.id   AF-A0A819VLZ8-F1
#
_cell.length_a   1.000
_cell.length_b   1.000
_cell.length_c   1.000
_cell.angle_alpha   90.00
_cell.angle_beta   90.00
_cell.angle_gamma   90.00
#
_symmetry.space_group_name_H-M   'P 1'
#
loop_
_entity.id
_entity.type
_entity.pdbx_description
1 polymer ?
#
loop_
_entity_poly.entity_id
_entity_poly.type
_entity_poly.pdbx_seq_one_letter_code
_entity_poly.pdbx_strand_id
1 'polypeptide(L)' 'MVSYEFRPNQVFDPKKHILGVIAMQYLEQATGDVHHLVPADVIADGNYLYHSIVLLMNNPVVTWGELR' A
#
# COMPACT_ATOMS: atom_id res chain seq x y z
N MET A 1 9.19 -13.23 -11.03
CA MET A 1 9.30 -11.86 -10.52
C MET A 1 7.93 -11.22 -10.69
N VAL A 2 7.26 -10.85 -9.61
CA VAL A 2 5.93 -10.20 -9.68
C VAL A 2 6.19 -8.71 -9.84
N SER A 3 5.73 -8.13 -10.96
CA SER A 3 5.74 -6.68 -11.18
C SER A 3 4.61 -6.06 -10.37
N TYR A 4 4.93 -5.12 -9.47
CA TYR A 4 3.92 -4.34 -8.75
C TYR A 4 3.63 -3.08 -9.57
N GLU A 5 2.49 -3.05 -10.24
CA GLU A 5 2.04 -1.88 -10.96
C GLU A 5 1.18 -1.00 -10.06
N PHE A 6 1.59 0.25 -9.88
CA PHE A 6 0.74 1.27 -9.30
C PHE A 6 -0.46 1.53 -10.23
N ARG A 7 -1.67 1.45 -9.68
CA ARG A 7 -2.91 1.74 -10.41
C ARG A 7 -3.50 3.05 -9.88
N PRO A 8 -3.39 4.17 -10.61
CA PRO A 8 -3.86 5.48 -10.12
C PRO A 8 -5.36 5.53 -9.81
N ASN A 9 -6.16 4.64 -10.39
CA ASN A 9 -7.60 4.54 -10.16
C ASN A 9 -7.97 3.28 -9.35
N GLN A 10 -7.09 2.83 -8.45
CA GLN A 10 -7.38 1.69 -7.60
C GLN A 10 -8.53 2.03 -6.64
N VAL A 11 -9.63 1.28 -6.78
CA VAL A 11 -10.76 1.38 -5.85
C VAL A 11 -10.45 0.54 -4.64
N PHE A 12 -10.37 1.17 -3.47
CA PHE A 12 -10.23 0.46 -2.21
C PHE A 12 -11.47 -0.37 -1.92
N ASP A 13 -11.29 -1.69 -1.79
CA ASP A 13 -12.35 -2.61 -1.39
C ASP A 13 -12.21 -2.96 0.11
N PRO A 14 -13.00 -2.37 1.01
CA PRO A 14 -12.87 -2.61 2.45
C PRO A 14 -13.13 -4.07 2.83
N LYS A 15 -13.82 -4.86 2.00
CA LYS A 15 -14.05 -6.29 2.26
C LYS A 15 -12.82 -7.15 1.95
N LYS A 16 -11.93 -6.67 1.08
CA LYS A 16 -10.68 -7.36 0.72
C LYS A 16 -9.48 -6.85 1.52
N HIS A 17 -9.48 -5.57 1.90
CA HIS A 17 -8.33 -4.90 2.49
C HIS A 17 -8.53 -4.59 3.98
N ILE A 18 -8.87 -5.59 4.79
CA ILE A 18 -9.18 -5.42 6.23
C ILE A 18 -8.06 -4.70 6.98
N LEU A 19 -6.79 -5.03 6.69
CA LEU A 19 -5.64 -4.33 7.31
C LEU A 19 -5.57 -2.85 6.92
N GLY A 20 -5.88 -2.52 5.66
CA GLY A 20 -5.97 -1.14 5.19
C GLY A 20 -7.10 -0.37 5.87
N VAL A 21 -8.23 -1.02 6.17
CA VAL A 21 -9.33 -0.42 6.95
C VAL A 21 -8.87 -0.05 8.34
N ILE A 22 -8.19 -0.97 9.04
CA ILE A 22 -7.70 -0.74 10.42
C ILE A 22 -6.67 0.39 10.43
N ALA A 23 -5.74 0.40 9.46
CA ALA A 23 -4.74 1.46 9.35
C ALA A 23 -5.37 2.83 9.11
N MET A 24 -6.38 2.93 8.23
CA MET A 24 -7.12 4.18 8.03
C MET A 24 -7.81 4.64 9.31
N GLN A 25 -8.54 3.76 10.00
CA GLN A 25 -9.23 4.12 11.24
C GLN A 25 -8.28 4.65 12.30
N TYR A 26 -7.09 4.05 12.43
CA TYR A 26 -6.05 4.54 13.32
C TYR A 26 -5.56 5.93 12.92
N LEU A 27 -5.25 6.14 11.63
CA LEU A 27 -4.75 7.42 11.12
C LEU A 27 -5.80 8.55 11.19
N GLU A 28 -7.07 8.22 10.97
CA GLU A 28 -8.20 9.14 11.15
C GLU A 28 -8.29 9.61 12.61
N GLN A 29 -8.16 8.69 13.57
CA GLN A 29 -8.14 9.02 14.99
C GLN A 29 -6.90 9.83 15.41
N ALA A 30 -5.75 9.57 14.79
CA ALA A 30 -4.48 10.19 15.17
C ALA A 30 -4.29 11.60 14.61
N THR A 31 -4.74 11.87 13.38
CA THR A 31 -4.34 13.08 12.63
C THR A 31 -5.51 13.87 12.04
N GLY A 32 -6.65 13.22 11.77
CA GLY A 32 -7.82 13.84 11.12
C GLY A 32 -7.66 14.27 9.66
N ASP A 33 -6.44 14.29 9.10
CA ASP A 33 -6.16 14.73 7.71
C ASP A 33 -5.67 13.58 6.84
N VAL A 34 -6.48 12.53 6.73
CA VAL A 34 -6.16 11.34 5.91
C VAL A 34 -7.24 11.02 4.87
N HIS A 35 -8.28 11.85 4.75
CA HIS A 35 -9.41 11.62 3.85
C HIS A 35 -9.03 11.63 2.36
N HIS A 36 -7.89 12.22 2.02
CA HIS A 36 -7.33 12.26 0.66
C HIS A 36 -6.44 11.04 0.35
N LEU A 37 -6.20 10.16 1.33
CA LEU A 37 -5.36 8.99 1.19
C LEU A 37 -6.22 7.75 0.98
N VAL A 38 -5.75 6.85 0.11
CA VAL A 38 -6.37 5.55 -0.14
C VAL A 38 -5.32 4.48 0.08
N PRO A 39 -5.58 3.47 0.94
CA PRO A 39 -4.64 2.38 1.14
C PRO A 39 -4.42 1.62 -0.16
N ALA A 40 -3.15 1.43 -0.51
CA ALA A 40 -2.78 0.55 -1.59
C ALA A 40 -2.93 -0.92 -1.18
N ASP A 41 -3.30 -1.76 -2.13
CA ASP A 41 -3.29 -3.22 -1.95
C ASP A 41 -1.87 -3.75 -2.04
N VAL A 42 -1.38 -4.33 -0.94
CA VAL A 42 -0.02 -4.83 -0.80
C VAL A 42 -0.06 -6.20 -0.15
N ILE A 43 0.73 -7.14 -0.67
CA ILE A 43 0.74 -8.54 -0.22
C ILE A 43 1.31 -8.62 1.21
N ALA A 44 0.59 -9.31 2.10
CA ALA A 44 0.99 -9.55 3.48
C ALA A 44 1.89 -10.79 3.64
N ASP A 45 3.05 -10.81 2.96
CA ASP A 45 4.01 -11.94 2.97
C ASP A 45 5.23 -11.75 3.90
N GLY A 46 5.19 -10.73 4.77
CA GLY A 46 6.31 -10.34 5.62
C GLY A 46 7.31 -9.36 5.00
N ASN A 47 7.16 -8.98 3.72
CA ASN A 47 7.93 -7.92 3.06
C ASN A 47 7.09 -6.66 2.80
N TYR A 48 6.01 -6.46 3.55
CA TYR A 48 5.00 -5.41 3.33
C TYR A 48 5.59 -4.00 3.19
N LEU A 49 6.64 -3.68 3.98
CA LEU A 49 7.34 -2.40 3.89
C LEU A 49 7.99 -2.19 2.52
N TYR A 50 8.75 -3.18 2.05
CA TYR A 50 9.46 -3.10 0.76
C TYR A 50 8.48 -3.06 -0.40
N HIS A 51 7.41 -3.86 -0.35
CA HIS A 51 6.36 -3.81 -1.37
C HIS A 51 5.68 -2.43 -1.43
N SER A 52 5.41 -1.81 -0.27
CA SER A 52 4.83 -0.46 -0.20
C SER A 52 5.77 0.61 -0.79
N ILE A 53 7.08 0.50 -0.55
CA ILE A 53 8.09 1.43 -1.09
C ILE A 53 8.18 1.29 -2.61
N VAL A 54 8.31 0.06 -3.13
CA VAL A 54 8.38 -0.18 -4.59
C VAL A 54 7.14 0.36 -5.29
N LEU A 55 5.97 0.16 -4.70
CA LEU A 55 4.71 0.66 -5.24
C LEU A 55 4.69 2.20 -5.28
N LEU A 56 5.12 2.87 -4.21
CA LEU A 56 5.15 4.34 -4.13
C LEU A 56 6.21 4.95 -5.06
N MET A 57 7.37 4.29 -5.21
CA MET A 57 8.40 4.71 -6.15
C MET A 57 7.90 4.69 -7.59
N ASN A 58 6.88 3.86 -7.89
CA ASN A 58 6.34 3.65 -9.23
C ASN A 58 7.45 3.39 -10.26
N ASN A 59 8.50 2.68 -9.84
CA ASN A 59 9.68 2.40 -10.63
C ASN A 59 9.74 0.90 -10.92
N PRO A 60 9.48 0.47 -12.16
CA PRO A 60 9.42 -0.95 -12.51
C PRO A 60 10.79 -1.64 -12.49
N VAL A 61 11.89 -0.86 -12.41
CA VAL A 61 13.25 -1.39 -12.38
C VAL A 61 13.66 -1.84 -10.99
N VAL A 62 13.16 -1.18 -9.95
CA VAL A 62 13.54 -1.47 -8.56
C VAL A 62 12.65 -2.56 -8.00
N THR A 63 13.26 -3.63 -7.49
CA THR A 63 12.54 -4.74 -6.89
C THR A 63 12.63 -4.72 -5.36
N TRP A 64 11.65 -5.33 -4.70
CA TRP A 64 11.66 -5.42 -3.22
C TRP A 64 12.86 -6.23 -2.71
N GLY A 65 13.43 -7.13 -3.52
CA GLY A 65 14.60 -7.92 -3.16
C GLY A 65 15.90 -7.11 -3.13
N GLU A 66 16.00 -6.06 -3.95
CA GLU A 66 17.15 -5.15 -3.95
C GLU A 66 17.11 -4.13 -2.80
N LEU A 67 15.90 -3.86 -2.27
CA LEU A 67 15.71 -2.95 -1.14
C LEU A 67 15.93 -3.60 0.24
N ARG A 68 15.88 -4.94 0.31
CA ARG A 68 15.95 -5.72 1.56
C ARG A 68 17.39 -6.04 1.94
#